data_AF-A0A6P0XDS2-F1
#
_entry.id   AF-A0A6P0XDS2-F1
#
_cell.length_a   1.000
_cell.length_b   1.000
_cell.length_c   1.000
_cell.angle_alpha   90.00
_cell.angle_beta   90.00
_cell.angle_gamma   90.00
#
_symmetry.space_group_name_H-M   'P 1'
#
loop_
_entity.id
_entity.type
_entity.pdbx_description
1 polymer ?
#
loop_
_entity_poly.entity_id
_entity_poly.type
_entity_poly.pdbx_seq_one_letter_code
_entity_poly.pdbx_strand_id
1 'polypeptide(L)'
;MDFLQEAEGRRQGAEGRRQEAGGRRQELEGRRQEAGGRRRKAGGRRQEAESRRQEAEGRRQEVEGRRETIIISSHDLELIIEVCDRVLLLDEGQIFADGDPREIIRNQRLMEAHGLEKLVL
;
A
#
# COMPACT_ATOMS: atom_id res chain seq x y z
N MET A 1 -4.42 -58.81 -57.95
CA MET A 1 -4.50 -58.61 -56.48
C MET A 1 -3.94 -57.24 -56.08
N ASP A 2 -3.29 -56.50 -57.00
CA ASP A 2 -2.49 -55.30 -56.70
C ASP A 2 -3.27 -53.98 -56.62
N PHE A 3 -4.40 -53.86 -57.33
CA PHE A 3 -5.23 -52.63 -57.34
C PHE A 3 -5.90 -52.33 -55.99
N LEU A 4 -6.26 -53.37 -55.24
CA LEU A 4 -6.88 -53.23 -53.91
C LEU A 4 -5.85 -52.74 -52.88
N GLN A 5 -4.61 -53.22 -52.97
CA GLN A 5 -3.53 -52.84 -52.05
C GLN A 5 -3.09 -51.38 -52.25
N GLU A 6 -3.06 -50.89 -53.49
CA GLU A 6 -2.75 -49.49 -53.77
C GLU A 6 -3.88 -48.54 -53.32
N ALA A 7 -5.14 -48.95 -53.49
CA ALA A 7 -6.29 -48.20 -53.02
C ALA A 7 -6.35 -48.11 -51.48
N GLU A 8 -5.98 -49.18 -50.77
CA GLU A 8 -5.83 -49.21 -49.32
C GLU A 8 -4.71 -48.29 -48.83
N GLY A 9 -3.54 -48.30 -49.49
CA GLY A 9 -2.44 -47.40 -49.14
C GLY A 9 -2.80 -45.91 -49.32
N ARG A 10 -3.54 -45.57 -50.38
CA ARG A 10 -4.05 -44.20 -50.60
C ARG A 10 -5.09 -43.80 -49.56
N ARG A 11 -5.97 -44.73 -49.13
CA ARG A 11 -6.93 -44.51 -48.04
C ARG A 11 -6.22 -44.30 -46.70
N GLN A 12 -5.27 -45.16 -46.35
CA GLN A 12 -4.46 -45.03 -45.13
C GLN A 12 -3.69 -43.71 -45.09
N GLY A 13 -3.10 -43.28 -46.22
CA GLY A 13 -2.43 -41.99 -46.31
C GLY A 13 -3.36 -40.78 -46.16
N ALA A 14 -4.59 -40.86 -46.70
CA ALA A 14 -5.58 -39.80 -46.52
C ALA A 14 -6.10 -39.74 -45.08
N GLU A 15 -6.28 -40.89 -44.44
CA GLU A 15 -6.70 -41.01 -43.05
C GLU A 15 -5.63 -40.50 -42.08
N GLY A 16 -4.36 -40.85 -42.32
CA GLY A 16 -3.22 -40.32 -41.57
C GLY A 16 -3.11 -38.80 -41.65
N ARG A 17 -3.23 -38.22 -42.86
CA ARG A 17 -3.24 -36.75 -43.03
C ARG A 17 -4.41 -36.08 -42.32
N ARG A 18 -5.58 -36.74 -42.26
CA ARG A 18 -6.77 -36.23 -41.56
C ARG A 18 -6.59 -36.28 -40.05
N GLN A 19 -5.99 -37.36 -39.52
CA GLN A 19 -5.66 -37.48 -38.09
C GLN A 19 -4.62 -36.42 -37.68
N GLU A 20 -3.59 -36.20 -38.50
CA GLU A 20 -2.55 -35.20 -38.22
C GLU A 20 -3.11 -33.77 -38.24
N ALA A 21 -3.98 -33.45 -39.20
CA ALA A 21 -4.68 -32.17 -39.24
C ALA A 21 -5.64 -31.98 -38.03
N GLY A 22 -6.27 -33.06 -37.57
CA GLY A 22 -7.09 -33.07 -36.36
C GLY A 22 -6.28 -32.78 -35.10
N GLY A 23 -5.13 -33.44 -34.95
CA GLY A 23 -4.21 -33.21 -33.84
C GLY A 23 -3.68 -31.77 -33.79
N ARG A 24 -3.26 -31.23 -34.94
CA ARG A 24 -2.81 -29.82 -35.03
C ARG A 24 -3.90 -28.82 -34.65
N ARG A 25 -5.17 -29.10 -35.00
CA ARG A 25 -6.30 -28.24 -34.59
C ARG A 25 -6.55 -28.26 -33.09
N GLN A 26 -6.53 -29.44 -32.47
CA GLN A 26 -6.69 -29.59 -31.02
C GLN A 26 -5.57 -28.88 -30.24
N GLU A 27 -4.33 -28.96 -30.73
CA GLU A 27 -3.19 -28.29 -30.09
C GLU A 27 -3.32 -26.76 -30.15
N LEU A 28 -3.78 -26.21 -31.29
CA LEU A 28 -4.03 -24.77 -31.45
C LEU A 28 -5.17 -24.28 -30.55
N GLU A 29 -6.24 -25.06 -30.40
CA GLU A 29 -7.33 -24.75 -29.47
C GLU A 29 -6.86 -24.75 -28.01
N GLY A 30 -6.05 -25.74 -27.61
CA GLY A 30 -5.44 -25.79 -26.28
C GLY A 30 -4.60 -24.56 -25.98
N ARG A 31 -3.70 -24.17 -26.92
CA ARG A 31 -2.88 -22.96 -26.79
C ARG A 31 -3.72 -21.68 -26.68
N ARG A 32 -4.84 -21.60 -27.41
CA ARG A 32 -5.77 -20.45 -27.34
C ARG A 32 -6.49 -20.38 -25.99
N GLN A 33 -6.93 -21.52 -25.45
CA GLN A 33 -7.57 -21.58 -24.12
C GLN A 33 -6.60 -21.17 -23.02
N GLU A 34 -5.34 -21.63 -23.06
CA GLU A 34 -4.32 -21.23 -22.11
C GLU A 34 -4.01 -19.73 -22.16
N ALA A 35 -3.87 -19.16 -23.35
CA ALA A 35 -3.65 -17.73 -23.53
C ALA A 35 -4.85 -16.91 -22.97
N GLY A 36 -6.07 -17.39 -23.18
CA GLY A 36 -7.28 -16.81 -22.60
C GLY A 36 -7.28 -16.86 -21.06
N GLY A 37 -6.89 -17.99 -20.48
CA GLY A 37 -6.76 -18.17 -19.03
C GLY A 37 -5.70 -17.24 -18.42
N ARG A 38 -4.54 -17.12 -19.06
CA ARG A 38 -3.46 -16.21 -18.64
C ARG A 38 -3.93 -14.74 -18.69
N ARG A 39 -4.66 -14.34 -19.73
CA ARG A 39 -5.22 -12.98 -19.87
C ARG A 39 -6.26 -12.68 -18.78
N ARG A 40 -7.16 -13.62 -18.46
CA ARG A 40 -8.15 -13.47 -17.38
C ARG A 40 -7.48 -13.32 -16.01
N LYS A 41 -6.45 -14.14 -15.71
CA LYS A 41 -5.67 -14.02 -14.47
C LYS A 41 -4.92 -12.69 -14.36
N ALA A 42 -4.35 -12.20 -15.46
CA ALA A 42 -3.70 -10.89 -15.49
C ALA A 42 -4.70 -9.73 -15.30
N GLY A 43 -5.90 -9.84 -15.88
CA GLY A 43 -6.99 -8.87 -15.68
C GLY A 43 -7.48 -8.82 -14.24
N GLY A 44 -7.71 -9.99 -13.61
CA GLY A 44 -8.12 -10.06 -12.20
C GLY A 44 -7.07 -9.46 -11.25
N ARG A 45 -5.78 -9.75 -11.48
CA ARG A 45 -4.68 -9.16 -10.70
C ARG A 45 -4.61 -7.63 -10.82
N ARG A 46 -4.96 -7.07 -11.98
CA ARG A 46 -5.04 -5.61 -12.17
C ARG A 46 -6.21 -5.01 -11.38
N GLN A 47 -7.39 -5.59 -11.48
CA GLN A 47 -8.58 -5.14 -10.75
C GLN A 47 -8.36 -5.20 -9.23
N GLU A 48 -7.72 -6.25 -8.73
CA GLU A 48 -7.43 -6.39 -7.31
C GLU A 48 -6.41 -5.36 -6.81
N ALA A 49 -5.37 -5.07 -7.61
CA ALA A 49 -4.40 -4.03 -7.29
C ALA A 49 -5.01 -2.61 -7.32
N GLU A 50 -5.94 -2.37 -8.25
CA GLU A 50 -6.65 -1.09 -8.38
C GLU A 50 -7.62 -0.86 -7.21
N SER A 51 -8.37 -1.88 -6.80
CA SER A 51 -9.23 -1.83 -5.60
C SER A 51 -8.43 -1.54 -4.33
N ARG A 52 -7.28 -2.19 -4.14
CA ARG A 52 -6.40 -1.94 -2.98
C ARG A 52 -5.82 -0.52 -2.98
N ARG A 53 -5.54 0.06 -4.17
CA ARG A 53 -5.10 1.46 -4.29
C ARG A 53 -6.21 2.42 -3.88
N GLN A 54 -7.42 2.23 -4.39
CA GLN A 54 -8.57 3.06 -4.03
C GLN A 54 -8.88 2.99 -2.53
N GLU A 55 -8.77 1.81 -1.92
CA GLU A 55 -8.99 1.62 -0.48
C GLU A 55 -7.89 2.30 0.37
N ALA A 56 -6.62 2.20 -0.06
CA ALA A 56 -5.50 2.87 0.59
C ALA A 56 -5.56 4.40 0.42
N GLU A 57 -5.98 4.90 -0.74
CA GLU A 57 -6.21 6.32 -0.99
C GLU A 57 -7.37 6.85 -0.15
N GLY A 58 -8.47 6.10 -0.02
CA GLY A 58 -9.59 6.45 0.86
C GLY A 58 -9.18 6.55 2.33
N ARG A 59 -8.39 5.57 2.84
CA ARG A 59 -7.82 5.64 4.20
C ARG A 59 -6.85 6.79 4.38
N ARG A 60 -6.01 7.11 3.38
CA ARG A 60 -5.12 8.28 3.43
C ARG A 60 -5.91 9.57 3.53
N GLN A 61 -6.97 9.73 2.73
CA GLN A 61 -7.86 10.89 2.81
C GLN A 61 -8.56 10.99 4.17
N GLU A 62 -8.94 9.86 4.78
CA GLU A 62 -9.55 9.84 6.11
C GLU A 62 -8.58 10.27 7.23
N VAL A 63 -7.29 9.92 7.12
CA VAL A 63 -6.26 10.28 8.11
C VAL A 63 -5.71 11.69 7.86
N GLU A 64 -5.48 12.09 6.60
CA GLU A 64 -5.04 13.45 6.25
C GLU A 64 -6.11 14.50 6.57
N GLY A 65 -7.39 14.10 6.68
CA GLY A 65 -8.47 14.96 7.14
C GLY A 65 -8.55 15.15 8.67
N ARG A 66 -7.80 14.37 9.46
CA ARG A 66 -7.80 14.46 10.92
C ARG A 66 -6.53 15.17 11.37
N ARG A 67 -6.65 16.49 11.61
CA ARG A 67 -5.70 17.20 12.46
C ARG A 67 -5.85 16.66 13.88
N GLU A 68 -5.07 15.64 14.21
CA GLU A 68 -5.04 15.08 15.55
C GLU A 68 -4.26 16.02 16.48
N THR A 69 -4.87 16.41 17.60
CA THR A 69 -4.19 17.16 18.65
C THR A 69 -3.49 16.18 19.58
N ILE A 70 -2.17 16.27 19.67
CA ILE A 70 -1.36 15.45 20.58
C ILE A 70 -1.03 16.28 21.81
N ILE A 71 -1.24 15.71 23.01
CA ILE A 71 -0.84 16.31 24.28
C ILE A 71 0.35 15.52 24.81
N ILE A 72 1.45 16.22 25.08
CA ILE A 72 2.69 15.65 25.61
C ILE A 72 2.94 16.26 26.99
N SER A 73 3.25 15.40 27.97
CA SER A 73 3.75 15.79 29.28
C SER A 73 5.08 15.10 29.51
N SER A 74 6.15 15.89 29.65
CA SER A 74 7.53 15.42 29.83
C SER A 74 8.26 16.35 30.80
N HIS A 75 9.26 15.81 31.48
CA HIS A 75 10.23 16.57 32.27
C HIS A 75 11.45 16.99 31.42
N ASP A 76 11.63 16.37 30.26
CA ASP A 76 12.69 16.71 29.30
C ASP A 76 12.29 17.96 28.50
N LEU A 77 12.89 19.11 28.86
CA LEU A 77 12.61 20.39 28.23
C LEU A 77 13.15 20.49 26.80
N GLU A 78 14.21 19.74 26.46
CA GLU A 78 14.77 19.73 25.10
C GLU A 78 13.80 19.04 24.14
N LEU A 79 13.21 17.91 24.56
CA LEU A 79 12.15 17.23 23.83
C LEU A 79 10.93 18.15 23.60
N ILE A 80 10.50 18.87 24.63
CA ILE A 80 9.34 19.79 24.53
C ILE A 80 9.61 20.90 23.53
N ILE A 81 10.82 21.46 23.51
CA ILE A 81 11.22 22.50 22.55
C ILE A 81 11.30 21.95 21.12
N GLU A 82 11.71 20.70 20.95
CA GLU A 82 11.88 20.07 19.63
C GLU A 82 10.54 19.64 19.02
N VAL A 83 9.62 19.10 19.84
CA VAL A 83 8.43 18.39 19.36
C VAL A 83 7.14 19.21 19.46
N CYS A 84 7.01 20.08 20.47
CA CYS A 84 5.74 20.75 20.73
C CYS A 84 5.62 22.07 19.94
N ASP A 85 4.46 22.32 19.34
CA ASP A 85 4.14 23.60 18.70
C ASP A 85 3.72 24.69 19.72
N ARG A 86 3.28 24.27 20.91
CA ARG A 86 2.73 25.11 21.98
C ARG A 86 2.95 24.43 23.33
N VAL A 87 3.27 25.19 24.38
CA VAL A 87 3.36 24.70 25.75
C VAL A 87 2.37 25.42 26.66
N LEU A 88 1.82 24.70 27.63
CA LEU A 88 1.04 25.24 28.73
C LEU A 88 1.82 25.03 30.03
N LEU A 89 2.11 26.11 30.75
CA LEU A 89 2.70 26.03 32.09
C LEU A 89 1.57 25.99 33.11
N LEU A 90 1.47 24.85 33.79
CA LEU A 90 0.46 24.59 34.81
C LEU A 90 1.12 24.62 36.19
N ASP A 91 0.55 25.39 37.11
CA ASP A 91 0.93 25.41 38.52
C ASP A 91 -0.32 25.57 39.40
N GLU A 92 -0.38 24.85 40.51
CA GLU A 92 -1.55 24.78 41.43
C GLU A 92 -2.92 24.63 40.75
N GLY A 93 -2.96 23.92 39.61
CA GLY A 93 -4.20 23.71 38.83
C GLY A 93 -4.63 24.89 37.96
N GLN A 94 -3.78 25.91 37.81
CA GLN A 94 -3.98 27.09 36.97
C GLN A 94 -2.96 27.15 35.83
N ILE A 95 -3.37 27.73 34.69
CA ILE A 95 -2.45 28.00 33.57
C ILE A 95 -1.80 29.36 33.80
N PHE A 96 -0.48 29.37 34.01
CA PHE A 96 0.32 30.58 34.22
C PHE A 96 1.00 31.08 32.94
N ALA A 97 1.23 30.20 31.97
CA ALA A 97 1.72 30.58 30.65
C ALA A 97 1.18 29.67 29.56
N ASP A 98 1.07 30.23 28.36
CA ASP A 98 0.50 29.60 27.18
C ASP A 98 1.13 30.23 25.94
N GLY A 99 1.89 29.46 25.17
CA GLY A 99 2.59 30.01 24.01
C GLY A 99 3.74 29.15 23.49
N ASP A 100 4.67 29.80 22.80
CA ASP A 100 5.82 29.16 22.19
C ASP A 100 6.75 28.52 23.25
N PRO A 101 7.13 27.25 23.09
CA PRO A 101 8.00 26.57 24.06
C PRO A 101 9.34 27.26 24.28
N ARG A 102 9.96 27.82 23.24
CA ARG A 102 11.29 28.48 23.34
C ARG A 102 11.19 29.78 24.11
N GLU A 103 10.10 30.52 23.97
CA GLU A 103 9.88 31.76 24.73
C GLU A 103 9.61 31.48 26.21
N ILE A 104 8.71 30.53 26.50
CA ILE A 104 8.29 30.20 27.87
C ILE A 104 9.42 29.54 28.66
N ILE A 105 10.07 28.51 28.10
CA ILE A 105 11.11 27.75 28.81
C ILE A 105 12.38 28.59 29.04
N ARG A 106 12.68 29.57 28.17
CA ARG A 106 13.83 30.49 28.37
C ARG A 106 13.54 31.56 29.43
N ASN A 107 12.29 31.76 29.84
CA ASN A 107 11.95 32.72 30.87
C ASN A 107 12.30 32.17 32.27
N GLN A 108 13.56 32.34 32.66
CA GLN A 108 14.09 31.83 33.93
C GLN A 108 13.26 32.27 35.14
N ARG A 109 12.79 33.52 35.19
CA ARG A 109 12.00 34.01 36.32
C ARG A 109 10.67 33.29 36.44
N LEU A 110 10.00 33.03 35.31
CA LEU A 110 8.75 32.28 35.28
C LEU A 110 8.98 30.84 35.72
N MET A 111 9.98 30.17 35.15
CA MET A 111 10.28 28.77 35.46
C MET A 111 10.66 28.59 36.95
N GLU A 112 11.53 29.46 37.48
CA GLU A 112 11.94 29.42 38.89
C GLU A 112 10.79 29.73 39.84
N ALA A 113 9.90 30.67 39.50
CA ALA A 113 8.74 31.01 40.32
C ALA A 113 7.76 29.84 40.48
N HIS A 114 7.73 28.93 39.50
CA HIS A 114 6.86 27.74 39.48
C HIS A 114 7.61 26.43 39.75
N GLY A 115 8.85 26.50 40.28
CA GLY A 115 9.62 25.33 40.71
C GLY A 115 10.09 24.40 39.59
N LEU A 116 10.15 24.89 38.35
CA LEU A 116 10.58 24.11 37.19
C LEU A 116 12.07 24.26 36.92
N GLU A 117 12.65 23.22 36.31
CA GLU A 117 14.03 23.25 35.82
C GLU A 117 14.18 24.33 34.73
N LYS A 118 15.37 24.91 34.65
CA LYS A 118 15.70 25.94 33.65
C LYS A 118 16.64 25.39 32.60
N LEU A 119 16.39 25.73 31.35
CA LEU A 119 17.35 25.46 30.29
C LEU A 119 18.54 26.41 30.45
N VAL A 120 19.70 25.85 30.77
CA VAL A 120 20.96 26.61 30.82
C VAL A 120 21.51 26.65 29.40
N LEU A 121 21.28 27.75 28.68
CA LEU A 121 21.88 28.04 27.37
C LEU A 121 23.18 28.81 27.52
#